data_AF-A0A537HWM7-F1
#
_entry.id   AF-A0A537HWM7-F1
#
_cell.length_a   1.000
_cell.length_b   1.000
_cell.length_c   1.000
_cell.angle_alpha   90.00
_cell.angle_beta   90.00
_cell.angle_gamma   90.00
#
_symmetry.space_group_name_H-M   'P 1'
#
loop_
_entity.id
_entity.type
_entity.pdbx_description
1 polymer ?
#
loop_
_entity_poly.entity_id
_entity_poly.type
_entity_poly.pdbx_seq_one_letter_code
_entity_poly.pdbx_strand_id
1 'polypeptide(L)'
;MSSLILKLDHPHSLQASLEGLKIQKLVSSISPLSFIKLLKEADNKVNPRIATVNPITKSILETLEFSPELFWFKSKGILLATETCELLERNRVRISLGNLDYEGIMDGGHNTFAVAIYLIEQLFDVKIKDWVSCKEFWNENYEEILTRYESRKDEFKFSIPIEIITPNSEDGAVDEFYDFISEICSARNNNVQLKETAKGNQVGFYDYLKGNLDEEFEIIWKTGDAGKIKSEDVISLSTLGLIFLKGKGVLPEEINGLNKVSIYSQKGKCVDFFNEVMKNKKISVEEKGKYQLRSKAVKSVLDLTSDILRFFDRLYIEFPNLYHQAAPGKFGRISSVDNKKSGKVPFHTTDETSDYQYSPGFFYPLICGLTNLMKYDEVNDAVIWKTNPVDLDLSKLELSQYVELIRMVNYDPQKIGKGSAFYTEAESVFERLN
;
A
#
# COMPACT_ATOMS: atom_id res chain seq x y z
N MET A 1 14.14 17.50 -20.73
CA MET A 1 14.53 17.13 -19.36
C MET A 1 14.34 18.36 -18.49
N SER A 2 13.55 18.27 -17.41
CA SER A 2 13.54 19.32 -16.39
C SER A 2 14.91 19.30 -15.69
N SER A 3 15.59 20.44 -15.67
CA SER A 3 16.85 20.62 -14.95
C SER A 3 16.67 21.73 -13.93
N LEU A 4 17.00 21.46 -12.67
CA LEU A 4 16.87 22.42 -11.58
C LEU A 4 18.24 22.80 -11.03
N ILE A 5 18.45 24.09 -10.77
CA ILE A 5 19.64 24.56 -10.07
C ILE A 5 19.28 24.88 -8.62
N LEU A 6 19.90 24.17 -7.70
CA LEU A 6 19.79 24.42 -6.26
C LEU A 6 21.02 25.16 -5.76
N LYS A 7 20.81 26.17 -4.90
CA LYS A 7 21.88 26.79 -4.14
C LYS A 7 21.95 26.16 -2.76
N LEU A 8 23.13 25.65 -2.43
CA LEU A 8 23.47 25.02 -1.17
C LEU A 8 24.02 26.05 -0.18
N ASP A 9 23.67 25.92 1.10
CA ASP A 9 24.10 26.87 2.14
C ASP A 9 25.54 26.64 2.60
N HIS A 10 26.06 25.41 2.44
CA HIS A 10 27.43 25.05 2.79
C HIS A 10 28.22 24.51 1.57
N PRO A 11 29.57 24.43 1.63
CA PRO A 11 30.37 23.78 0.60
C PRO A 11 30.28 22.25 0.70
N HIS A 12 30.24 21.56 -0.43
CA HIS A 12 30.07 20.10 -0.48
C HIS A 12 30.87 19.46 -1.60
N SER A 13 31.10 18.15 -1.42
CA SER A 13 31.63 17.26 -2.44
C SER A 13 30.72 16.04 -2.56
N LEU A 14 30.74 15.42 -3.73
CA LEU A 14 30.16 14.10 -3.91
C LEU A 14 31.04 13.07 -3.21
N GLN A 15 30.41 12.16 -2.47
CA GLN A 15 31.05 11.10 -1.70
C GLN A 15 30.60 9.76 -2.26
N ALA A 16 31.55 8.95 -2.72
CA ALA A 16 31.29 7.58 -3.15
C ALA A 16 31.43 6.61 -1.96
N SER A 17 30.76 5.46 -2.06
CA SER A 17 30.97 4.33 -1.15
C SER A 17 32.38 3.75 -1.33
N LEU A 18 32.98 3.26 -0.24
CA LEU A 18 34.28 2.59 -0.29
C LEU A 18 34.17 1.13 -0.77
N GLU A 19 32.96 0.62 -0.84
CA GLU A 19 32.60 -0.77 -1.11
C GLU A 19 32.34 -1.03 -2.61
N GLY A 20 32.64 -0.05 -3.49
CA GLY A 20 32.58 -0.21 -4.94
C GLY A 20 31.19 -0.04 -5.55
N LEU A 21 30.23 0.52 -4.82
CA LEU A 21 28.93 0.94 -5.38
C LEU A 21 29.12 2.17 -6.26
N LYS A 22 28.48 2.15 -7.43
CA LYS A 22 28.48 3.23 -8.44
C LYS A 22 27.47 4.33 -8.14
N ILE A 23 27.08 4.46 -6.87
CA ILE A 23 26.18 5.47 -6.36
C ILE A 23 26.96 6.38 -5.42
N GLN A 24 26.77 7.68 -5.57
CA GLN A 24 27.40 8.71 -4.76
C GLN A 24 26.35 9.58 -4.09
N LYS A 25 26.75 10.26 -3.02
CA LYS A 25 25.87 11.15 -2.26
C LYS A 25 26.50 12.51 -1.98
N LEU A 26 25.65 13.50 -1.79
CA LEU A 26 26.00 14.84 -1.33
C LEU A 26 25.09 15.20 -0.15
N VAL A 27 25.64 15.72 0.94
CA VAL A 27 24.88 16.10 2.14
C VAL A 27 25.09 17.58 2.42
N SER A 28 24.02 18.37 2.50
CA SER A 28 24.02 19.83 2.56
C SER A 28 22.76 20.42 3.23
N SER A 29 22.58 21.72 3.11
CA SER A 29 21.35 22.48 3.37
C SER A 29 20.92 23.26 2.15
N ILE A 30 19.62 23.54 2.11
CA ILE A 30 19.03 24.54 1.23
C ILE A 30 18.22 25.56 2.03
N SER A 31 18.20 26.79 1.52
CA SER A 31 17.32 27.85 2.03
C SER A 31 15.85 27.58 1.67
N PRO A 32 14.89 28.26 2.33
CA PRO A 32 13.48 28.15 1.98
C PRO A 32 13.21 28.57 0.52
N LEU A 33 13.97 29.53 -0.04
CA LEU A 33 13.89 29.89 -1.46
C LEU A 33 14.28 28.73 -2.38
N SER A 34 15.40 28.06 -2.09
CA SER A 34 15.83 26.89 -2.85
C SER A 34 14.82 25.74 -2.71
N PHE A 35 14.20 25.58 -1.53
CA PHE A 35 13.12 24.64 -1.30
C PHE A 35 11.87 24.95 -2.13
N ILE A 36 11.47 26.22 -2.24
CA ILE A 36 10.31 26.61 -3.05
C ILE A 36 10.50 26.17 -4.51
N LYS A 37 11.71 26.37 -5.05
CA LYS A 37 12.08 25.94 -6.39
C LYS A 37 12.13 24.42 -6.52
N LEU A 38 12.65 23.72 -5.50
CA LEU A 38 12.66 22.27 -5.45
C LEU A 38 11.25 21.69 -5.50
N LEU A 39 10.33 22.17 -4.66
CA LEU A 39 8.99 21.61 -4.56
C LEU A 39 8.13 21.85 -5.80
N LYS A 40 8.50 22.81 -6.67
CA LYS A 40 7.85 22.98 -7.97
C LYS A 40 8.11 21.80 -8.90
N GLU A 41 9.37 21.39 -8.99
CA GLU A 41 9.82 20.36 -9.94
C GLU A 41 9.79 18.95 -9.34
N ALA A 42 10.10 18.82 -8.05
CA ALA A 42 10.18 17.53 -7.38
C ALA A 42 8.82 17.07 -6.85
N ASP A 43 8.57 15.78 -6.97
CA ASP A 43 7.42 15.10 -6.37
C ASP A 43 7.92 13.99 -5.42
N ASN A 44 7.03 13.44 -4.61
CA ASN A 44 7.32 12.35 -3.67
C ASN A 44 6.93 10.97 -4.22
N LYS A 45 6.70 10.83 -5.54
CA LYS A 45 6.25 9.58 -6.16
C LYS A 45 7.19 8.39 -5.88
N VAL A 46 8.49 8.64 -5.80
CA VAL A 46 9.54 7.68 -5.43
C VAL A 46 9.37 7.17 -3.99
N ASN A 47 8.81 7.99 -3.11
CA ASN A 47 8.55 7.63 -1.72
C ASN A 47 7.32 6.69 -1.62
N PRO A 48 7.41 5.56 -0.89
CA PRO A 48 6.28 4.66 -0.69
C PRO A 48 5.17 5.26 0.20
N ARG A 49 5.40 6.41 0.85
CA ARG A 49 4.45 7.06 1.76
C ARG A 49 4.09 8.46 1.27
N ILE A 50 2.81 8.78 1.34
CA ILE A 50 2.31 10.14 1.14
C ILE A 50 2.19 10.80 2.53
N ALA A 51 2.76 11.99 2.67
CA ALA A 51 2.74 12.71 3.94
C ALA A 51 1.37 13.34 4.20
N THR A 52 0.91 13.25 5.44
CA THR A 52 -0.32 13.90 5.94
C THR A 52 -0.04 14.60 7.26
N VAL A 53 -0.97 15.45 7.73
CA VAL A 53 -0.85 16.05 9.05
C VAL A 53 -1.01 14.98 10.12
N ASN A 54 0.07 14.68 10.82
CA ASN A 54 0.14 13.72 11.92
C ASN A 54 1.02 14.30 13.06
N PRO A 55 1.21 13.59 14.19
CA PRO A 55 2.04 14.10 15.29
C PRO A 55 3.48 14.49 14.90
N ILE A 56 4.07 13.79 13.92
CA ILE A 56 5.43 14.10 13.42
C ILE A 56 5.39 15.44 12.67
N THR A 57 4.48 15.58 11.70
CA THR A 57 4.28 16.84 10.95
C THR A 57 4.00 18.00 11.90
N LYS A 58 3.16 17.81 12.92
CA LYS A 58 2.88 18.84 13.94
C LYS A 58 4.11 19.26 14.73
N SER A 59 4.93 18.30 15.18
CA SER A 59 6.17 18.62 15.90
C SER A 59 7.18 19.38 15.03
N ILE A 60 7.21 19.09 13.72
CA ILE A 60 8.00 19.86 12.75
C ILE A 60 7.45 21.29 12.61
N LEU A 61 6.14 21.46 12.47
CA LEU A 61 5.49 22.79 12.41
C LEU A 61 5.78 23.61 13.66
N GLU A 62 5.65 23.03 14.85
CA GLU A 62 6.02 23.69 16.12
C GLU A 62 7.48 24.12 16.12
N THR A 63 8.38 23.30 15.54
CA THR A 63 9.79 23.69 15.41
C THR A 63 9.95 24.89 14.47
N LEU A 64 9.30 24.89 13.31
CA LEU A 64 9.35 26.00 12.35
C LEU A 64 8.74 27.30 12.91
N GLU A 65 7.69 27.20 13.72
CA GLU A 65 7.00 28.34 14.31
C GLU A 65 7.76 28.94 15.51
N PHE A 66 8.23 28.11 16.44
CA PHE A 66 8.77 28.58 17.72
C PHE A 66 10.30 28.52 17.83
N SER A 67 10.97 27.71 17.02
CA SER A 67 12.43 27.53 17.07
C SER A 67 13.05 27.20 15.69
N PRO A 68 12.80 28.02 14.65
CA PRO A 68 13.21 27.73 13.27
C PRO A 68 14.72 27.50 13.13
N GLU A 69 15.55 28.16 13.94
CA GLU A 69 17.00 27.97 13.98
C GLU A 69 17.43 26.55 14.39
N LEU A 70 16.59 25.83 15.13
CA LEU A 70 16.85 24.45 15.54
C LEU A 70 16.44 23.43 14.48
N PHE A 71 15.70 23.83 13.43
CA PHE A 71 15.17 22.91 12.42
C PHE A 71 16.28 22.09 11.74
N TRP A 72 17.40 22.73 11.41
CA TRP A 72 18.58 22.09 10.83
C TRP A 72 19.10 20.90 11.66
N PHE A 73 19.05 21.02 12.99
CA PHE A 73 19.54 19.98 13.92
C PHE A 73 18.48 18.95 14.29
N LYS A 74 17.20 19.36 14.31
CA LYS A 74 16.06 18.49 14.67
C LYS A 74 15.58 17.64 13.50
N SER A 75 15.85 18.05 12.27
CA SER A 75 15.37 17.39 11.07
C SER A 75 16.44 16.53 10.39
N LYS A 76 16.04 15.37 9.87
CA LYS A 76 16.82 14.62 8.87
C LYS A 76 16.76 15.25 7.47
N GLY A 77 15.88 16.25 7.28
CA GLY A 77 15.75 16.97 6.03
C GLY A 77 15.05 16.19 4.93
N ILE A 78 15.51 16.43 3.70
CA ILE A 78 14.98 15.89 2.45
C ILE A 78 16.04 14.98 1.84
N LEU A 79 15.67 13.77 1.48
CA LEU A 79 16.52 12.90 0.68
C LEU A 79 16.01 12.92 -0.76
N LEU A 80 16.86 13.36 -1.68
CA LEU A 80 16.54 13.53 -3.09
C LEU A 80 17.29 12.49 -3.93
N ALA A 81 16.56 11.82 -4.82
CA ALA A 81 17.11 10.94 -5.83
C ALA A 81 17.14 11.68 -7.18
N THR A 82 18.25 11.62 -7.91
CA THR A 82 18.39 12.25 -9.24
C THR A 82 19.38 11.48 -10.11
N GLU A 83 19.09 11.33 -11.39
CA GLU A 83 19.98 10.66 -12.34
C GLU A 83 21.26 11.48 -12.58
N THR A 84 21.17 12.80 -12.58
CA THR A 84 22.32 13.68 -12.83
C THR A 84 22.47 14.70 -11.72
N CYS A 85 23.68 14.86 -11.21
CA CYS A 85 24.03 15.89 -10.23
C CYS A 85 25.39 16.50 -10.59
N GLU A 86 25.37 17.71 -11.13
CA GLU A 86 26.57 18.44 -11.54
C GLU A 86 26.88 19.55 -10.54
N LEU A 87 28.08 19.52 -9.97
CA LEU A 87 28.58 20.59 -9.11
C LEU A 87 28.90 21.83 -9.95
N LEU A 88 28.31 22.96 -9.59
CA LEU A 88 28.54 24.26 -10.20
C LEU A 88 29.26 25.21 -9.24
N GLU A 89 29.75 26.32 -9.79
CA GLU A 89 30.35 27.38 -8.98
C GLU A 89 29.36 27.99 -7.97
N ARG A 90 29.93 28.53 -6.87
CA ARG A 90 29.21 29.25 -5.81
C ARG A 90 28.21 28.37 -5.05
N ASN A 91 28.63 27.15 -4.71
CA ASN A 91 27.83 26.16 -3.98
C ASN A 91 26.48 25.89 -4.65
N ARG A 92 26.49 25.74 -5.98
CA ARG A 92 25.28 25.40 -6.73
C ARG A 92 25.40 23.99 -7.26
N VAL A 93 24.27 23.31 -7.38
CA VAL A 93 24.19 22.00 -8.03
C VAL A 93 23.09 22.03 -9.07
N ARG A 94 23.36 21.45 -10.24
CA ARG A 94 22.35 21.19 -11.26
C ARG A 94 21.93 19.74 -11.15
N ILE A 95 20.63 19.51 -11.03
CA ILE A 95 20.03 18.19 -10.93
C ILE A 95 19.02 17.94 -12.05
N SER A 96 18.80 16.67 -12.40
CA SER A 96 17.69 16.24 -13.26
C SER A 96 16.48 15.81 -12.42
N LEU A 97 15.29 16.06 -12.95
CA LEU A 97 14.02 15.54 -12.43
C LEU A 97 13.14 15.15 -13.63
N GLY A 98 13.67 14.27 -14.49
CA GLY A 98 13.03 13.88 -15.75
C GLY A 98 12.11 12.66 -15.61
N ASN A 99 12.46 11.73 -14.74
CA ASN A 99 11.74 10.48 -14.53
C ASN A 99 11.19 10.40 -13.10
N LEU A 100 9.97 10.92 -12.90
CA LEU A 100 9.35 11.03 -11.57
C LEU A 100 9.10 9.69 -10.85
N ASP A 101 9.20 8.56 -11.55
CA ASP A 101 9.09 7.24 -10.92
C ASP A 101 10.34 6.87 -10.09
N TYR A 102 11.48 7.51 -10.36
CA TYR A 102 12.77 7.21 -9.75
C TYR A 102 13.54 8.44 -9.26
N GLU A 103 13.25 9.62 -9.82
CA GLU A 103 13.81 10.91 -9.44
C GLU A 103 12.80 11.73 -8.64
N GLY A 104 13.26 12.39 -7.58
CA GLY A 104 12.42 13.18 -6.69
C GLY A 104 12.69 12.92 -5.22
N ILE A 105 11.72 13.26 -4.38
CA ILE A 105 11.84 13.19 -2.93
C ILE A 105 11.65 11.74 -2.48
N MET A 106 12.76 11.09 -2.14
CA MET A 106 12.83 9.69 -1.77
C MET A 106 12.54 9.43 -0.29
N ASP A 107 12.97 10.35 0.58
CA ASP A 107 12.70 10.33 2.03
C ASP A 107 12.60 11.78 2.55
N GLY A 108 12.02 11.97 3.74
CA GLY A 108 11.71 13.29 4.27
C GLY A 108 10.37 13.84 3.80
N GLY A 109 9.41 12.99 3.44
CA GLY A 109 8.06 13.40 3.02
C GLY A 109 7.35 14.27 4.08
N HIS A 110 7.43 13.91 5.36
CA HIS A 110 6.87 14.73 6.45
C HIS A 110 7.59 16.08 6.61
N ASN A 111 8.92 16.11 6.44
CA ASN A 111 9.69 17.36 6.50
C ASN A 111 9.28 18.29 5.35
N THR A 112 9.27 17.74 4.14
CA THR A 112 8.88 18.47 2.93
C THR A 112 7.46 19.01 3.07
N PHE A 113 6.52 18.15 3.46
CA PHE A 113 5.13 18.54 3.63
C PHE A 113 4.95 19.60 4.72
N ALA A 114 5.60 19.44 5.87
CA ALA A 114 5.52 20.41 6.96
C ALA A 114 6.09 21.78 6.57
N VAL A 115 7.25 21.82 5.90
CA VAL A 115 7.83 23.08 5.40
C VAL A 115 6.90 23.73 4.37
N ALA A 116 6.31 22.93 3.46
CA ALA A 116 5.40 23.43 2.45
C ALA A 116 4.13 24.06 3.07
N ILE A 117 3.42 23.33 3.93
CA ILE A 117 2.20 23.86 4.54
C ILE A 117 2.48 25.00 5.52
N TYR A 118 3.65 25.02 6.17
CA TYR A 118 4.08 26.16 6.97
C TYR A 118 4.23 27.42 6.11
N LEU A 119 4.91 27.33 4.96
CA LEU A 119 5.04 28.46 4.03
C LEU A 119 3.68 28.91 3.52
N ILE A 120 2.78 27.99 3.17
CA ILE A 120 1.42 28.33 2.73
C ILE A 120 0.64 29.05 3.83
N GLU A 121 0.67 28.53 5.06
CA GLU A 121 -0.04 29.13 6.19
C GLU A 121 0.52 30.53 6.50
N GLN A 122 1.83 30.72 6.51
CA GLN A 122 2.43 32.04 6.78
C GLN A 122 2.20 33.05 5.66
N LEU A 123 2.22 32.64 4.39
CA LEU A 123 2.11 33.54 3.24
C LEU A 123 0.66 33.79 2.80
N PHE A 124 -0.26 32.87 3.06
CA PHE A 124 -1.65 32.92 2.55
C PHE A 124 -2.72 32.76 3.63
N ASP A 125 -2.36 32.39 4.87
CA ASP A 125 -3.32 32.05 5.94
C ASP A 125 -4.27 30.88 5.55
N VAL A 126 -3.74 29.93 4.76
CA VAL A 126 -4.48 28.75 4.29
C VAL A 126 -3.93 27.50 4.98
N LYS A 127 -4.83 26.66 5.52
CA LYS A 127 -4.46 25.40 6.18
C LYS A 127 -4.75 24.20 5.28
N ILE A 128 -3.70 23.45 4.96
CA ILE A 128 -3.76 22.24 4.13
C ILE A 128 -3.47 21.00 4.98
N LYS A 129 -4.17 19.90 4.72
CA LYS A 129 -4.13 18.69 5.57
C LYS A 129 -3.45 17.48 4.93
N ASP A 130 -3.30 17.47 3.61
CA ASP A 130 -2.74 16.37 2.83
C ASP A 130 -1.81 16.88 1.72
N TRP A 131 -0.94 15.99 1.26
CA TRP A 131 0.06 16.27 0.23
C TRP A 131 -0.54 16.64 -1.13
N VAL A 132 -1.65 16.01 -1.53
CA VAL A 132 -2.25 16.21 -2.85
C VAL A 132 -2.74 17.64 -2.98
N SER A 133 -3.56 18.07 -2.02
CA SER A 133 -4.05 19.45 -1.92
C SER A 133 -2.89 20.46 -1.82
N CYS A 134 -1.79 20.08 -1.16
CA CYS A 134 -0.60 20.93 -1.05
C CYS A 134 0.09 21.11 -2.40
N LYS A 135 0.29 20.03 -3.17
CA LYS A 135 0.90 20.09 -4.51
C LYS A 135 0.02 20.82 -5.51
N GLU A 136 -1.30 20.63 -5.45
CA GLU A 136 -2.26 21.39 -6.27
C GLU A 136 -2.15 22.88 -5.98
N PHE A 137 -2.26 23.28 -4.70
CA PHE A 137 -2.11 24.66 -4.27
C PHE A 137 -0.76 25.25 -4.70
N TRP A 138 0.33 24.49 -4.51
CA TRP A 138 1.68 24.92 -4.86
C TRP A 138 1.83 25.18 -6.36
N ASN A 139 1.23 24.33 -7.18
CA ASN A 139 1.32 24.44 -8.63
C ASN A 139 0.52 25.63 -9.17
N GLU A 140 -0.68 25.86 -8.64
CA GLU A 140 -1.55 26.96 -9.04
C GLU A 140 -1.01 28.32 -8.58
N ASN A 141 -0.36 28.38 -7.42
CA ASN A 141 0.05 29.63 -6.78
C ASN A 141 1.58 29.86 -6.81
N TYR A 142 2.34 29.13 -7.62
CA TYR A 142 3.81 29.15 -7.58
C TYR A 142 4.43 30.54 -7.69
N GLU A 143 4.01 31.33 -8.69
CA GLU A 143 4.54 32.69 -8.91
C GLU A 143 4.18 33.65 -7.76
N GLU A 144 2.99 33.49 -7.19
CA GLU A 144 2.54 34.28 -6.05
C GLU A 144 3.29 33.87 -4.76
N ILE A 145 3.56 32.56 -4.57
CA ILE A 145 4.39 32.05 -3.47
C ILE A 145 5.78 32.70 -3.53
N LEU A 146 6.43 32.71 -4.70
CA LEU A 146 7.73 33.36 -4.89
C LEU A 146 7.67 34.86 -4.57
N THR A 147 6.66 35.55 -5.08
CA THR A 147 6.50 37.00 -4.90
C THR A 147 6.30 37.36 -3.42
N ARG A 148 5.42 36.65 -2.72
CA ARG A 148 5.16 36.86 -1.28
C ARG A 148 6.33 36.43 -0.41
N TYR A 149 7.01 35.35 -0.77
CA TYR A 149 8.18 34.91 -0.06
C TYR A 149 9.28 35.98 -0.12
N GLU A 150 9.57 36.54 -1.29
CA GLU A 150 10.62 37.56 -1.44
C GLU A 150 10.33 38.84 -0.64
N SER A 151 9.05 39.24 -0.52
CA SER A 151 8.67 40.40 0.30
C SER A 151 8.78 40.16 1.80
N ARG A 152 8.78 38.89 2.25
CA ARG A 152 8.80 38.48 3.66
C ARG A 152 9.98 37.54 4.00
N LYS A 153 11.01 37.50 3.17
CA LYS A 153 12.10 36.51 3.27
C LYS A 153 12.81 36.50 4.62
N ASP A 154 12.88 37.66 5.29
CA ASP A 154 13.53 37.83 6.59
C ASP A 154 12.76 37.17 7.75
N GLU A 155 11.51 36.74 7.52
CA GLU A 155 10.71 35.99 8.48
C GLU A 155 11.06 34.49 8.46
N PHE A 156 11.62 33.98 7.36
CA PHE A 156 11.89 32.55 7.15
C PHE A 156 13.36 32.21 7.40
N LYS A 157 13.78 32.28 8.67
CA LYS A 157 15.17 32.07 9.09
C LYS A 157 15.46 30.65 9.56
N PHE A 158 15.37 29.70 8.66
CA PHE A 158 15.76 28.31 8.90
C PHE A 158 16.47 27.73 7.68
N SER A 159 17.21 26.64 7.90
CA SER A 159 17.93 25.94 6.85
C SER A 159 17.47 24.48 6.82
N ILE A 160 17.19 23.97 5.64
CA ILE A 160 16.56 22.66 5.44
C ILE A 160 17.65 21.66 5.05
N PRO A 161 17.93 20.63 5.86
CA PRO A 161 18.87 19.59 5.47
C PRO A 161 18.45 18.91 4.18
N ILE A 162 19.42 18.66 3.31
CA ILE A 162 19.23 17.91 2.07
C ILE A 162 20.36 16.91 1.87
N GLU A 163 20.00 15.69 1.49
CA GLU A 163 20.91 14.67 1.00
C GLU A 163 20.50 14.35 -0.44
N ILE A 164 21.44 14.36 -1.38
CA ILE A 164 21.20 14.07 -2.80
C ILE A 164 21.95 12.79 -3.15
N ILE A 165 21.24 11.78 -3.67
CA ILE A 165 21.79 10.51 -4.15
C ILE A 165 21.69 10.48 -5.66
N THR A 166 22.78 10.08 -6.32
CA THR A 166 22.95 10.14 -7.76
C THR A 166 24.00 9.10 -8.21
N PRO A 167 23.91 8.54 -9.43
CA PRO A 167 24.97 7.68 -9.96
C PRO A 167 26.31 8.42 -10.07
N ASN A 168 27.41 7.66 -10.02
CA ASN A 168 28.74 8.17 -10.34
C ASN A 168 29.01 8.14 -11.86
N SER A 169 30.23 8.48 -12.27
CA SER A 169 30.59 8.55 -13.70
C SER A 169 31.08 7.22 -14.30
N GLU A 170 30.98 6.11 -13.57
CA GLU A 170 31.37 4.80 -14.07
C GLU A 170 30.35 4.22 -15.05
N ASP A 171 30.81 3.35 -15.94
CA ASP A 171 29.93 2.66 -16.88
C ASP A 171 28.95 1.74 -16.13
N GLY A 172 27.67 1.75 -16.54
CA GLY A 172 26.57 1.04 -15.87
C GLY A 172 26.13 1.64 -14.51
N ALA A 173 26.62 2.81 -14.10
CA ALA A 173 26.23 3.44 -12.84
C ALA A 173 24.73 3.80 -12.78
N VAL A 174 24.16 4.21 -13.92
CA VAL A 174 22.74 4.58 -14.02
C VAL A 174 21.83 3.36 -13.82
N ASP A 175 22.17 2.22 -14.42
CA ASP A 175 21.41 0.99 -14.24
C ASP A 175 21.47 0.53 -12.78
N GLU A 176 22.67 0.53 -12.19
CA GLU A 176 22.86 0.17 -10.78
C GLU A 176 22.11 1.13 -9.83
N PHE A 177 22.09 2.43 -10.13
CA PHE A 177 21.28 3.40 -9.40
C PHE A 177 19.80 3.04 -9.42
N TYR A 178 19.25 2.71 -10.59
CA TYR A 178 17.83 2.33 -10.72
C TYR A 178 17.50 0.99 -10.05
N ASP A 179 18.43 0.04 -10.03
CA ASP A 179 18.25 -1.24 -9.36
C ASP A 179 18.16 -1.08 -7.83
N PHE A 180 18.97 -0.18 -7.24
CA PHE A 180 19.04 -0.01 -5.79
C PHE A 180 18.17 1.11 -5.21
N ILE A 181 17.66 2.05 -6.01
CA ILE A 181 16.97 3.23 -5.47
C ILE A 181 15.75 2.88 -4.62
N SER A 182 14.98 1.85 -5.02
CA SER A 182 13.83 1.37 -4.25
C SER A 182 14.25 0.72 -2.92
N GLU A 183 15.36 -0.03 -2.90
CA GLU A 183 15.90 -0.61 -1.67
C GLU A 183 16.41 0.47 -0.71
N ILE A 184 17.15 1.45 -1.22
CA ILE A 184 17.65 2.60 -0.46
C ILE A 184 16.48 3.39 0.13
N CYS A 185 15.45 3.68 -0.67
CA CYS A 185 14.24 4.36 -0.24
C CYS A 185 13.55 3.62 0.92
N SER A 186 13.39 2.30 0.79
CA SER A 186 12.80 1.44 1.80
C SER A 186 13.62 1.43 3.10
N ALA A 187 14.94 1.30 3.00
CA ALA A 187 15.83 1.28 4.17
C ALA A 187 15.83 2.62 4.93
N ARG A 188 15.88 3.75 4.22
CA ARG A 188 15.93 5.10 4.82
C ARG A 188 14.65 5.49 5.56
N ASN A 189 13.50 4.99 5.10
CA ASN A 189 12.20 5.20 5.73
C ASN A 189 11.96 4.40 7.04
N ASN A 190 12.89 3.52 7.45
CA ASN A 190 12.75 2.64 8.61
C ASN A 190 13.27 3.26 9.93
N ASN A 191 12.54 4.22 10.50
CA ASN A 191 12.48 4.42 11.96
C ASN A 191 11.29 3.65 12.60
N VAL A 192 10.39 3.12 11.78
CA VAL A 192 9.35 2.13 12.12
C VAL A 192 9.27 1.21 10.90
N GLN A 193 9.51 -0.09 11.09
CA GLN A 193 9.55 -1.11 10.04
C GLN A 193 8.39 -0.92 9.04
N LEU A 194 8.70 -0.59 7.78
CA LEU A 194 7.70 -0.58 6.71
C LEU A 194 6.99 -1.93 6.68
N LYS A 195 5.66 -1.90 6.78
CA LYS A 195 4.85 -3.11 6.60
C LYS A 195 5.17 -3.73 5.25
N GLU A 196 5.26 -5.05 5.20
CA GLU A 196 5.67 -5.78 4.00
C GLU A 196 4.78 -5.47 2.78
N THR A 197 3.51 -5.13 3.02
CA THR A 197 2.58 -4.61 2.01
C THR A 197 3.10 -3.34 1.33
N ALA A 198 3.65 -2.38 2.07
CA ALA A 198 4.15 -1.14 1.46
C ALA A 198 5.36 -1.41 0.55
N LYS A 199 6.23 -2.35 0.94
CA LYS A 199 7.38 -2.76 0.13
C LYS A 199 6.93 -3.49 -1.14
N GLY A 200 6.03 -4.47 -1.00
CA GLY A 200 5.48 -5.22 -2.13
C GLY A 200 4.79 -4.30 -3.14
N ASN A 201 4.08 -3.28 -2.64
CA ASN A 201 3.47 -2.27 -3.48
C ASN A 201 4.49 -1.43 -4.28
N GLN A 202 5.61 -1.06 -3.65
CA GLN A 202 6.65 -0.25 -4.28
C GLN A 202 7.36 -0.99 -5.42
N VAL A 203 7.56 -2.30 -5.27
CA VAL A 203 8.22 -3.16 -6.27
C VAL A 203 7.23 -3.73 -7.30
N GLY A 204 5.97 -3.29 -7.29
CA GLY A 204 4.98 -3.63 -8.32
C GLY A 204 4.25 -4.96 -8.17
N PHE A 205 4.40 -5.68 -7.03
CA PHE A 205 3.74 -6.97 -6.84
C PHE A 205 2.21 -6.91 -6.98
N TYR A 206 1.60 -5.79 -6.63
CA TYR A 206 0.14 -5.63 -6.65
C TYR A 206 -0.39 -4.91 -7.88
N ASP A 207 0.46 -4.53 -8.83
CA ASP A 207 0.04 -3.68 -9.96
C ASP A 207 -1.00 -4.37 -10.85
N TYR A 208 -0.92 -5.69 -10.99
CA TYR A 208 -1.95 -6.46 -11.70
C TYR A 208 -3.29 -6.46 -10.94
N LEU A 209 -3.27 -6.62 -9.61
CA LEU A 209 -4.48 -6.55 -8.79
C LEU A 209 -5.12 -5.15 -8.84
N LYS A 210 -4.33 -4.09 -8.79
CA LYS A 210 -4.80 -2.70 -8.95
C LYS A 210 -5.53 -2.51 -10.27
N GLY A 211 -4.93 -2.95 -11.37
CA GLY A 211 -5.52 -2.85 -12.70
C GLY A 211 -6.88 -3.55 -12.82
N ASN A 212 -7.11 -4.58 -12.00
CA ASN A 212 -8.38 -5.33 -11.99
C ASN A 212 -9.43 -4.76 -11.03
N LEU A 213 -9.03 -3.99 -10.00
CA LEU A 213 -9.89 -3.68 -8.86
C LEU A 213 -10.09 -2.19 -8.63
N ASP A 214 -9.15 -1.32 -8.97
CA ASP A 214 -9.18 0.09 -8.57
C ASP A 214 -10.31 0.89 -9.27
N GLU A 215 -10.86 0.39 -10.39
CA GLU A 215 -12.04 0.98 -11.02
C GLU A 215 -13.33 0.73 -10.23
N GLU A 216 -13.40 -0.37 -9.48
CA GLU A 216 -14.61 -0.82 -8.76
C GLU A 216 -14.50 -0.64 -7.24
N PHE A 217 -13.29 -0.63 -6.69
CA PHE A 217 -13.03 -0.69 -5.25
C PHE A 217 -12.07 0.41 -4.80
N GLU A 218 -12.48 1.18 -3.78
CA GLU A 218 -11.66 2.23 -3.17
C GLU A 218 -10.59 1.65 -2.21
N ILE A 219 -9.56 1.03 -2.77
CA ILE A 219 -8.49 0.34 -2.04
C ILE A 219 -7.34 1.28 -1.66
N ILE A 220 -6.93 1.21 -0.38
CA ILE A 220 -5.81 1.97 0.18
C ILE A 220 -4.52 1.15 -0.01
N TRP A 221 -3.75 1.46 -1.05
CA TRP A 221 -2.49 0.79 -1.37
C TRP A 221 -1.28 1.40 -0.67
N LYS A 222 -1.30 2.70 -0.38
CA LYS A 222 -0.29 3.42 0.40
C LYS A 222 -0.94 4.11 1.59
N THR A 223 -0.15 4.28 2.66
CA THR A 223 -0.62 5.02 3.83
C THR A 223 -0.84 6.48 3.42
N GLY A 224 -2.06 6.98 3.64
CA GLY A 224 -2.46 8.33 3.23
C GLY A 224 -3.29 8.39 1.95
N ASP A 225 -3.42 7.29 1.20
CA ASP A 225 -4.32 7.23 0.04
C ASP A 225 -5.77 7.41 0.48
N ALA A 226 -6.55 8.08 -0.38
CA ALA A 226 -8.00 8.10 -0.24
C ALA A 226 -8.56 6.70 -0.49
N GLY A 227 -9.49 6.26 0.36
CA GLY A 227 -10.17 4.99 0.19
C GLY A 227 -10.77 4.47 1.49
N LYS A 228 -11.40 3.30 1.40
CA LYS A 228 -12.12 2.69 2.52
C LYS A 228 -11.61 1.27 2.83
N ILE A 229 -11.02 0.60 1.84
CA ILE A 229 -10.65 -0.81 1.92
C ILE A 229 -9.15 -0.93 2.15
N LYS A 230 -8.73 -1.72 3.14
CA LYS A 230 -7.29 -1.96 3.36
C LYS A 230 -6.75 -2.95 2.32
N SER A 231 -5.66 -2.59 1.65
CA SER A 231 -4.97 -3.49 0.70
C SER A 231 -4.61 -4.85 1.32
N GLU A 232 -4.21 -4.91 2.59
CA GLU A 232 -3.94 -6.17 3.31
C GLU A 232 -5.13 -7.15 3.28
N ASP A 233 -6.37 -6.63 3.33
CA ASP A 233 -7.57 -7.44 3.35
C ASP A 233 -7.86 -8.03 1.96
N VAL A 234 -7.66 -7.23 0.91
CA VAL A 234 -7.78 -7.64 -0.49
C VAL A 234 -6.70 -8.64 -0.87
N ILE A 235 -5.44 -8.35 -0.53
CA ILE A 235 -4.31 -9.25 -0.78
C ILE A 235 -4.56 -10.59 -0.09
N SER A 236 -4.99 -10.58 1.18
CA SER A 236 -5.33 -11.80 1.91
C SER A 236 -6.34 -12.66 1.13
N LEU A 237 -7.48 -12.09 0.72
CA LEU A 237 -8.50 -12.84 -0.03
C LEU A 237 -8.01 -13.30 -1.41
N SER A 238 -7.22 -12.50 -2.12
CA SER A 238 -6.63 -12.89 -3.41
C SER A 238 -5.70 -14.10 -3.31
N THR A 239 -5.06 -14.32 -2.13
CA THR A 239 -4.23 -15.52 -1.92
C THR A 239 -5.01 -16.82 -1.96
N LEU A 240 -6.34 -16.80 -1.84
CA LEU A 240 -7.17 -18.00 -1.90
C LEU A 240 -6.97 -18.76 -3.22
N GLY A 241 -6.91 -18.02 -4.34
CA GLY A 241 -6.63 -18.59 -5.64
C GLY A 241 -5.17 -19.07 -5.80
N LEU A 242 -4.21 -18.40 -5.17
CA LEU A 242 -2.82 -18.85 -5.12
C LEU A 242 -2.65 -20.15 -4.32
N ILE A 243 -3.36 -20.30 -3.20
CA ILE A 243 -3.42 -21.56 -2.43
C ILE A 243 -3.99 -22.68 -3.31
N PHE A 244 -5.04 -22.39 -4.10
CA PHE A 244 -5.59 -23.36 -5.04
C PHE A 244 -4.55 -23.80 -6.08
N LEU A 245 -3.83 -22.86 -6.72
CA LEU A 245 -2.77 -23.19 -7.66
C LEU A 245 -1.64 -24.02 -7.03
N LYS A 246 -1.25 -23.70 -5.78
CA LYS A 246 -0.26 -24.51 -5.06
C LYS A 246 -0.76 -25.93 -4.84
N GLY A 247 -2.02 -26.10 -4.42
CA GLY A 247 -2.65 -27.41 -4.24
C GLY A 247 -2.76 -28.23 -5.53
N LYS A 248 -2.79 -27.56 -6.69
CA LYS A 248 -2.74 -28.19 -8.02
C LYS A 248 -1.34 -28.46 -8.55
N GLY A 249 -0.29 -28.07 -7.82
CA GLY A 249 1.10 -28.23 -8.27
C GLY A 249 1.48 -27.30 -9.44
N VAL A 250 0.68 -26.25 -9.70
CA VAL A 250 0.94 -25.28 -10.78
C VAL A 250 1.97 -24.25 -10.35
N LEU A 251 1.96 -23.85 -9.08
CA LEU A 251 3.00 -22.97 -8.55
C LEU A 251 4.34 -23.72 -8.38
N PRO A 252 5.48 -23.05 -8.61
CA PRO A 252 6.81 -23.62 -8.41
C PRO A 252 6.95 -24.35 -7.07
N GLU A 253 7.65 -25.50 -7.09
CA GLU A 253 7.80 -26.38 -5.92
C GLU A 253 8.47 -25.66 -4.74
N GLU A 254 9.43 -24.78 -5.04
CA GLU A 254 10.20 -24.00 -4.07
C GLU A 254 9.37 -23.01 -3.24
N ILE A 255 8.18 -22.61 -3.73
CA ILE A 255 7.30 -21.70 -3.00
C ILE A 255 6.57 -22.49 -1.92
N ASN A 256 6.67 -22.06 -0.66
CA ASN A 256 5.99 -22.75 0.44
C ASN A 256 4.46 -22.61 0.34
N GLY A 257 3.72 -23.64 0.75
CA GLY A 257 2.27 -23.55 0.83
C GLY A 257 1.78 -22.66 1.98
N LEU A 258 0.60 -22.06 1.82
CA LEU A 258 -0.08 -21.28 2.85
C LEU A 258 -1.36 -22.00 3.31
N ASN A 259 -1.57 -22.04 4.63
CA ASN A 259 -2.79 -22.61 5.20
C ASN A 259 -3.97 -21.62 5.04
N LYS A 260 -5.14 -22.09 4.59
CA LYS A 260 -6.35 -21.25 4.41
C LYS A 260 -6.77 -20.52 5.69
N VAL A 261 -6.49 -21.07 6.88
CA VAL A 261 -6.73 -20.41 8.18
C VAL A 261 -5.97 -19.08 8.31
N SER A 262 -4.84 -18.93 7.62
CA SER A 262 -4.06 -17.69 7.63
C SER A 262 -4.81 -16.52 6.96
N ILE A 263 -5.73 -16.77 6.03
CA ILE A 263 -6.48 -15.69 5.35
C ILE A 263 -7.29 -14.87 6.37
N TYR A 264 -7.90 -15.52 7.36
CA TYR A 264 -8.54 -14.85 8.48
C TYR A 264 -7.55 -14.36 9.54
N SER A 265 -6.67 -15.27 9.98
CA SER A 265 -5.96 -15.12 11.26
C SER A 265 -4.58 -14.46 11.17
N GLN A 266 -3.97 -14.42 9.98
CA GLN A 266 -2.57 -14.05 9.76
C GLN A 266 -2.39 -13.34 8.41
N LYS A 267 -3.06 -12.18 8.23
CA LYS A 267 -2.98 -11.37 6.99
C LYS A 267 -1.55 -11.04 6.56
N GLY A 268 -0.65 -10.78 7.51
CA GLY A 268 0.78 -10.58 7.23
C GLY A 268 1.42 -11.75 6.50
N LYS A 269 1.13 -13.00 6.90
CA LYS A 269 1.64 -14.19 6.18
C LYS A 269 1.06 -14.34 4.78
N CYS A 270 -0.16 -13.85 4.56
CA CYS A 270 -0.77 -13.86 3.24
C CYS A 270 -0.04 -12.87 2.33
N VAL A 271 0.31 -11.70 2.85
CA VAL A 271 1.16 -10.72 2.16
C VAL A 271 2.54 -11.32 1.85
N ASP A 272 3.17 -11.98 2.82
CA ASP A 272 4.48 -12.62 2.63
C ASP A 272 4.42 -13.70 1.53
N PHE A 273 3.42 -14.58 1.58
CA PHE A 273 3.19 -15.62 0.57
C PHE A 273 2.91 -15.05 -0.82
N PHE A 274 2.06 -14.01 -0.91
CA PHE A 274 1.79 -13.34 -2.17
C PHE A 274 3.08 -12.76 -2.77
N ASN A 275 3.88 -12.07 -1.95
CA ASN A 275 5.14 -11.47 -2.37
C ASN A 275 6.16 -12.55 -2.80
N GLU A 276 6.24 -13.68 -2.09
CA GLU A 276 7.08 -14.83 -2.46
C GLU A 276 6.69 -15.39 -3.84
N VAL A 277 5.39 -15.54 -4.10
CA VAL A 277 4.88 -15.96 -5.42
C VAL A 277 5.27 -14.96 -6.50
N MET A 278 5.05 -13.66 -6.27
CA MET A 278 5.34 -12.63 -7.26
C MET A 278 6.82 -12.43 -7.54
N LYS A 279 7.68 -12.68 -6.54
CA LYS A 279 9.14 -12.57 -6.68
C LYS A 279 9.75 -13.71 -7.50
N ASN A 280 9.04 -14.83 -7.67
CA ASN A 280 9.57 -15.98 -8.38
C ASN A 280 9.72 -15.70 -9.89
N LYS A 281 10.90 -16.01 -10.45
CA LYS A 281 11.27 -15.74 -11.85
C LYS A 281 10.43 -16.50 -12.89
N LYS A 282 9.74 -17.58 -12.49
CA LYS A 282 8.78 -18.29 -13.37
C LYS A 282 7.42 -17.59 -13.41
N ILE A 283 7.13 -16.71 -12.45
CA ILE A 283 5.85 -16.02 -12.30
C ILE A 283 5.93 -14.60 -12.86
N SER A 284 6.99 -13.87 -12.51
CA SER A 284 7.19 -12.46 -12.89
C SER A 284 8.57 -12.23 -13.48
N VAL A 285 8.69 -11.14 -14.24
CA VAL A 285 9.98 -10.63 -14.72
C VAL A 285 10.27 -9.33 -13.97
N GLU A 286 11.49 -9.21 -13.44
CA GLU A 286 11.98 -7.98 -12.82
C GLU A 286 12.60 -7.10 -13.90
N GLU A 287 12.06 -5.88 -14.04
CA GLU A 287 12.54 -4.86 -14.97
C GLU A 287 12.65 -3.54 -14.18
N LYS A 288 13.87 -3.00 -14.06
CA LYS A 288 14.14 -1.71 -13.38
C LYS A 288 13.59 -1.65 -11.96
N GLY A 289 13.88 -2.66 -11.15
CA GLY A 289 13.45 -2.77 -9.74
C GLY A 289 11.94 -3.00 -9.52
N LYS A 290 11.17 -3.28 -10.58
CA LYS A 290 9.74 -3.64 -10.50
C LYS A 290 9.46 -5.00 -11.09
N TYR A 291 8.56 -5.75 -10.45
CA TYR A 291 8.13 -7.08 -10.88
C TYR A 291 6.85 -6.99 -11.71
N GLN A 292 6.93 -7.42 -12.95
CA GLN A 292 5.79 -7.51 -13.86
C GLN A 292 5.31 -8.95 -13.94
N LEU A 293 4.07 -9.20 -13.51
CA LEU A 293 3.45 -10.52 -13.55
C LEU A 293 3.27 -11.01 -15.00
N ARG A 294 3.80 -12.21 -15.30
CA ARG A 294 3.70 -12.85 -16.62
C ARG A 294 2.88 -14.15 -16.63
N SER A 295 2.88 -14.91 -15.53
CA SER A 295 2.15 -16.19 -15.43
C SER A 295 0.65 -16.03 -15.69
N LYS A 296 0.11 -16.78 -16.67
CA LYS A 296 -1.32 -16.79 -17.00
C LYS A 296 -2.16 -17.41 -15.88
N ALA A 297 -1.71 -18.53 -15.32
CA ALA A 297 -2.36 -19.16 -14.18
C ALA A 297 -2.52 -18.18 -13.00
N VAL A 298 -1.44 -17.48 -12.63
CA VAL A 298 -1.49 -16.51 -11.52
C VAL A 298 -2.41 -15.33 -11.87
N LYS A 299 -2.36 -14.79 -13.09
CA LYS A 299 -3.30 -13.75 -13.53
C LYS A 299 -4.76 -14.19 -13.38
N SER A 300 -5.07 -15.38 -13.90
CA SER A 300 -6.45 -15.89 -13.90
C SER A 300 -7.05 -16.03 -12.51
N VAL A 301 -6.27 -16.42 -11.49
CA VAL A 301 -6.79 -16.46 -10.12
C VAL A 301 -6.95 -15.10 -9.48
N LEU A 302 -6.12 -14.12 -9.86
CA LEU A 302 -6.27 -12.74 -9.40
C LEU A 302 -7.48 -12.07 -10.05
N ASP A 303 -7.83 -12.44 -11.28
CA ASP A 303 -9.04 -11.97 -11.96
C ASP A 303 -10.32 -12.39 -11.19
N LEU A 304 -10.29 -13.53 -10.48
CA LEU A 304 -11.42 -13.97 -9.65
C LEU A 304 -11.60 -13.14 -8.35
N THR A 305 -10.67 -12.23 -8.04
CA THR A 305 -10.70 -11.50 -6.75
C THR A 305 -11.93 -10.62 -6.62
N SER A 306 -12.39 -9.96 -7.70
CA SER A 306 -13.61 -9.11 -7.64
C SER A 306 -14.83 -9.93 -7.21
N ASP A 307 -15.02 -11.13 -7.79
CA ASP A 307 -16.09 -12.05 -7.42
C ASP A 307 -16.01 -12.48 -5.95
N ILE A 308 -14.80 -12.73 -5.44
CA ILE A 308 -14.58 -13.09 -4.03
C ILE A 308 -14.98 -11.94 -3.11
N LEU A 309 -14.61 -10.69 -3.43
CA LEU A 309 -14.98 -9.52 -2.63
C LEU A 309 -16.49 -9.28 -2.61
N ARG A 310 -17.14 -9.39 -3.77
CA ARG A 310 -18.60 -9.26 -3.92
C ARG A 310 -19.34 -10.36 -3.15
N PHE A 311 -18.87 -11.60 -3.26
CA PHE A 311 -19.43 -12.71 -2.49
C PHE A 311 -19.27 -12.51 -0.99
N PHE A 312 -18.12 -11.96 -0.55
CA PHE A 312 -17.87 -11.70 0.86
C PHE A 312 -18.93 -10.76 1.46
N ASP A 313 -19.18 -9.63 0.80
CA ASP A 313 -20.13 -8.63 1.26
C ASP A 313 -21.56 -9.15 1.20
N ARG A 314 -21.91 -9.89 0.13
CA ARG A 314 -23.20 -10.58 0.02
C ARG A 314 -23.42 -11.58 1.16
N LEU A 315 -22.42 -12.43 1.44
CA LEU A 315 -22.50 -13.39 2.54
C LEU A 315 -22.57 -12.67 3.89
N TYR A 316 -21.90 -11.54 4.07
CA TYR A 316 -22.02 -10.73 5.28
C TYR A 316 -23.47 -10.25 5.53
N ILE A 317 -24.20 -9.90 4.47
CA ILE A 317 -25.62 -9.50 4.57
C ILE A 317 -26.52 -10.72 4.82
N GLU A 318 -26.32 -11.81 4.09
CA GLU A 318 -27.25 -12.94 4.08
C GLU A 318 -27.01 -13.97 5.20
N PHE A 319 -25.80 -14.06 5.76
CA PHE A 319 -25.43 -15.09 6.75
C PHE A 319 -26.36 -15.17 7.98
N PRO A 320 -26.88 -14.06 8.56
CA PRO A 320 -27.85 -14.14 9.65
C PRO A 320 -29.11 -14.93 9.29
N ASN A 321 -29.60 -14.80 8.05
CA ASN A 321 -30.78 -15.53 7.57
C ASN A 321 -30.43 -17.01 7.32
N LEU A 322 -29.27 -17.29 6.73
CA LEU A 322 -28.77 -18.65 6.55
C LEU A 322 -28.62 -19.37 7.90
N TYR A 323 -28.16 -18.66 8.92
CA TYR A 323 -28.09 -19.18 10.28
C TYR A 323 -29.49 -19.53 10.84
N HIS A 324 -30.51 -18.68 10.64
CA HIS A 324 -31.88 -18.97 11.11
C HIS A 324 -32.51 -20.16 10.40
N GLN A 325 -32.17 -20.39 9.12
CA GLN A 325 -32.60 -21.57 8.38
C GLN A 325 -31.97 -22.85 8.94
N ALA A 326 -30.71 -22.78 9.34
CA ALA A 326 -29.92 -23.94 9.75
C ALA A 326 -30.11 -24.38 11.21
N ALA A 327 -30.53 -23.50 12.12
CA ALA A 327 -30.68 -23.82 13.54
C ALA A 327 -31.83 -23.10 14.25
N PRO A 328 -32.46 -23.75 15.26
CA PRO A 328 -33.48 -23.10 16.08
C PRO A 328 -32.83 -22.03 16.98
N GLY A 329 -33.09 -20.75 16.69
CA GLY A 329 -32.59 -19.63 17.47
C GLY A 329 -32.47 -18.34 16.65
N LYS A 330 -32.34 -17.19 17.31
CA LYS A 330 -32.11 -15.91 16.62
C LYS A 330 -30.63 -15.55 16.67
N PHE A 331 -30.02 -15.35 15.51
CA PHE A 331 -28.61 -14.89 15.36
C PHE A 331 -28.29 -13.68 16.27
N GLY A 332 -29.18 -12.69 16.33
CA GLY A 332 -29.04 -11.52 17.20
C GLY A 332 -29.12 -11.75 18.72
N ARG A 333 -29.26 -12.99 19.19
CA ARG A 333 -29.12 -13.35 20.62
C ARG A 333 -27.71 -13.80 20.99
N ILE A 334 -26.83 -14.00 20.00
CA ILE A 334 -25.43 -14.32 20.23
C ILE A 334 -24.74 -13.10 20.85
N SER A 335 -24.00 -13.29 21.94
CA SER A 335 -23.43 -12.20 22.74
C SER A 335 -22.45 -11.30 21.97
N SER A 336 -21.78 -11.84 20.95
CA SER A 336 -20.85 -11.11 20.08
C SER A 336 -21.51 -10.45 18.86
N VAL A 337 -22.84 -10.43 18.79
CA VAL A 337 -23.62 -9.83 17.70
C VAL A 337 -24.34 -8.59 18.23
N ASP A 338 -24.12 -7.44 17.61
CA ASP A 338 -24.85 -6.21 17.91
C ASP A 338 -26.11 -6.14 17.02
N ASN A 339 -27.27 -6.19 17.67
CA ASN A 339 -28.58 -6.14 17.03
C ASN A 339 -29.23 -4.74 17.08
N LYS A 340 -28.51 -3.74 17.60
CA LYS A 340 -28.95 -2.34 17.64
C LYS A 340 -28.36 -1.50 16.52
N LYS A 341 -27.41 -2.07 15.76
CA LYS A 341 -26.69 -1.40 14.69
C LYS A 341 -26.72 -2.26 13.44
N SER A 342 -26.98 -1.61 12.32
CA SER A 342 -26.75 -2.22 11.01
C SER A 342 -25.25 -2.33 10.74
N GLY A 343 -24.85 -3.45 10.15
CA GLY A 343 -23.48 -3.71 9.75
C GLY A 343 -23.25 -3.24 8.33
N LYS A 344 -22.35 -2.27 8.14
CA LYS A 344 -21.83 -1.96 6.81
C LYS A 344 -20.95 -3.10 6.31
N VAL A 345 -21.06 -3.40 5.03
CA VAL A 345 -20.26 -4.45 4.40
C VAL A 345 -18.78 -4.03 4.30
N PRO A 346 -17.81 -4.95 4.52
CA PRO A 346 -16.40 -4.58 4.60
C PRO A 346 -15.74 -4.11 3.30
N PHE A 347 -16.18 -4.60 2.14
CA PHE A 347 -15.58 -4.27 0.84
C PHE A 347 -16.40 -3.26 0.03
N HIS A 348 -17.48 -2.73 0.61
CA HIS A 348 -18.31 -1.70 0.02
C HIS A 348 -18.81 -2.04 -1.40
N THR A 349 -19.07 -3.33 -1.68
CA THR A 349 -19.54 -3.76 -3.00
C THR A 349 -21.00 -3.38 -3.26
N THR A 350 -21.70 -2.94 -2.22
CA THR A 350 -23.10 -2.49 -2.21
C THR A 350 -23.32 -1.50 -1.06
N ASP A 351 -24.34 -0.66 -1.19
CA ASP A 351 -24.82 0.22 -0.11
C ASP A 351 -25.75 -0.50 0.87
N GLU A 352 -26.15 -1.74 0.56
CA GLU A 352 -26.93 -2.57 1.47
C GLU A 352 -26.17 -2.85 2.78
N THR A 353 -26.94 -2.98 3.86
CA THR A 353 -26.40 -3.25 5.19
C THR A 353 -27.01 -4.51 5.76
N SER A 354 -26.23 -5.26 6.52
CA SER A 354 -26.74 -6.33 7.37
C SER A 354 -27.59 -5.75 8.51
N ASP A 355 -28.66 -6.46 8.88
CA ASP A 355 -29.48 -6.16 10.07
C ASP A 355 -28.67 -6.18 11.38
N TYR A 356 -27.50 -6.82 11.36
CA TYR A 356 -26.62 -6.97 12.51
C TYR A 356 -25.21 -6.47 12.20
N GLN A 357 -24.54 -5.92 13.21
CA GLN A 357 -23.09 -5.71 13.20
C GLN A 357 -22.39 -6.86 13.93
N TYR A 358 -21.51 -7.58 13.23
CA TYR A 358 -20.84 -8.75 13.78
C TYR A 358 -19.48 -9.02 13.11
N SER A 359 -18.69 -9.94 13.70
CA SER A 359 -17.37 -10.29 13.18
C SER A 359 -17.48 -11.22 11.97
N PRO A 360 -16.76 -10.96 10.85
CA PRO A 360 -16.69 -11.89 9.72
C PRO A 360 -16.13 -13.27 10.06
N GLY A 361 -15.51 -13.45 11.24
CA GLY A 361 -15.03 -14.75 11.71
C GLY A 361 -16.10 -15.85 11.76
N PHE A 362 -17.39 -15.48 11.83
CA PHE A 362 -18.50 -16.44 11.75
C PHE A 362 -18.58 -17.18 10.41
N PHE A 363 -18.23 -16.53 9.30
CA PHE A 363 -18.39 -17.09 7.95
C PHE A 363 -17.10 -17.09 7.12
N TYR A 364 -15.99 -16.55 7.63
CA TYR A 364 -14.71 -16.55 6.92
C TYR A 364 -14.27 -17.94 6.39
N PRO A 365 -14.48 -19.05 7.12
CA PRO A 365 -14.25 -20.39 6.58
C PRO A 365 -15.07 -20.70 5.31
N LEU A 366 -16.33 -20.23 5.21
CA LEU A 366 -17.16 -20.37 4.01
C LEU A 366 -16.55 -19.61 2.81
N ILE A 367 -15.97 -18.42 3.03
CA ILE A 367 -15.23 -17.71 1.97
C ILE A 367 -14.07 -18.57 1.45
N CYS A 368 -13.35 -19.26 2.33
CA CYS A 368 -12.26 -20.14 1.91
C CYS A 368 -12.75 -21.41 1.20
N GLY A 369 -13.99 -21.83 1.46
CA GLY A 369 -14.68 -22.92 0.78
C GLY A 369 -14.90 -22.66 -0.73
N LEU A 370 -14.85 -21.40 -1.18
CA LEU A 370 -14.95 -21.04 -2.60
C LEU A 370 -13.92 -21.76 -3.49
N THR A 371 -12.78 -22.19 -2.94
CA THR A 371 -11.79 -23.00 -3.67
C THR A 371 -12.38 -24.28 -4.28
N ASN A 372 -13.45 -24.84 -3.71
CA ASN A 372 -14.14 -26.00 -4.29
C ASN A 372 -14.95 -25.66 -5.55
N LEU A 373 -15.28 -24.39 -5.73
CA LEU A 373 -15.91 -23.87 -6.94
C LEU A 373 -14.88 -23.49 -8.01
N MET A 374 -13.58 -23.53 -7.73
CA MET A 374 -12.54 -23.26 -8.72
C MET A 374 -12.18 -24.54 -9.50
N LYS A 375 -11.84 -24.36 -10.79
CA LYS A 375 -11.29 -25.40 -11.66
C LYS A 375 -10.09 -24.85 -12.40
N TYR A 376 -9.02 -25.64 -12.47
CA TYR A 376 -7.89 -25.36 -13.35
C TYR A 376 -8.16 -25.96 -14.73
N ASP A 377 -8.05 -25.12 -15.75
CA ASP A 377 -8.09 -25.48 -17.16
C ASP A 377 -6.67 -25.57 -17.69
N GLU A 378 -6.18 -26.82 -17.81
CA GLU A 378 -4.83 -27.12 -18.30
C GLU A 378 -4.60 -26.65 -19.74
N VAL A 379 -5.65 -26.53 -20.57
CA VAL A 379 -5.53 -26.14 -21.97
C VAL A 379 -5.21 -24.65 -22.08
N ASN A 380 -5.86 -23.83 -21.26
CA ASN A 380 -5.72 -22.37 -21.28
C ASN A 380 -4.71 -21.84 -20.25
N ASP A 381 -4.16 -22.71 -19.41
CA ASP A 381 -3.32 -22.36 -18.26
C ASP A 381 -4.01 -21.31 -17.37
N ALA A 382 -5.27 -21.57 -17.03
CA ALA A 382 -6.14 -20.61 -16.36
C ALA A 382 -7.04 -21.29 -15.31
N VAL A 383 -7.40 -20.56 -14.27
CA VAL A 383 -8.40 -20.95 -13.28
C VAL A 383 -9.69 -20.22 -13.58
N ILE A 384 -10.79 -20.97 -13.58
CA ILE A 384 -12.15 -20.46 -13.79
C ILE A 384 -13.07 -20.97 -12.68
N TRP A 385 -14.19 -20.29 -12.48
CA TRP A 385 -15.28 -20.82 -11.67
C TRP A 385 -15.98 -21.98 -12.39
N LYS A 386 -16.19 -23.10 -11.69
CA LYS A 386 -17.17 -24.13 -12.04
C LYS A 386 -18.58 -23.54 -11.97
N THR A 387 -18.82 -22.79 -10.90
CA THR A 387 -20.03 -22.02 -10.63
C THR A 387 -19.60 -20.70 -10.03
N ASN A 388 -19.97 -19.58 -10.65
CA ASN A 388 -19.57 -18.27 -10.14
C ASN A 388 -20.24 -18.02 -8.78
N PRO A 389 -19.47 -17.70 -7.72
CA PRO A 389 -20.03 -17.48 -6.39
C PRO A 389 -21.05 -16.33 -6.33
N VAL A 390 -20.91 -15.31 -7.18
CA VAL A 390 -21.85 -14.18 -7.25
C VAL A 390 -23.24 -14.63 -7.68
N ASP A 391 -23.33 -15.68 -8.51
CA ASP A 391 -24.59 -16.21 -9.06
C ASP A 391 -25.21 -17.31 -8.18
N LEU A 392 -24.57 -17.69 -7.07
CA LEU A 392 -25.07 -18.76 -6.21
C LEU A 392 -26.38 -18.38 -5.52
N ASP A 393 -27.30 -19.32 -5.44
CA ASP A 393 -28.42 -19.24 -4.52
C ASP A 393 -27.96 -19.70 -3.13
N LEU A 394 -27.65 -18.73 -2.25
CA LEU A 394 -27.13 -18.99 -0.91
C LEU A 394 -28.13 -19.76 -0.03
N SER A 395 -29.43 -19.70 -0.32
CA SER A 395 -30.45 -20.44 0.43
C SER A 395 -30.34 -21.96 0.28
N LYS A 396 -29.58 -22.44 -0.72
CA LYS A 396 -29.28 -23.86 -0.93
C LYS A 396 -28.08 -24.36 -0.14
N LEU A 397 -27.39 -23.49 0.61
CA LEU A 397 -26.26 -23.89 1.44
C LEU A 397 -26.75 -24.64 2.68
N GLU A 398 -26.42 -25.94 2.75
CA GLU A 398 -26.73 -26.79 3.90
C GLU A 398 -25.79 -26.50 5.08
N LEU A 399 -26.13 -25.51 5.92
CA LEU A 399 -25.27 -25.03 7.01
C LEU A 399 -25.53 -25.68 8.38
N SER A 400 -26.42 -26.66 8.52
CA SER A 400 -26.78 -27.23 9.84
C SER A 400 -25.57 -27.75 10.60
N GLN A 401 -24.66 -28.50 9.96
CA GLN A 401 -23.44 -28.99 10.60
C GLN A 401 -22.48 -27.85 10.94
N TYR A 402 -22.33 -26.87 10.05
CA TYR A 402 -21.51 -25.69 10.28
C TYR A 402 -22.00 -24.89 11.51
N VAL A 403 -23.31 -24.72 11.65
CA VAL A 403 -23.91 -24.02 12.80
C VAL A 403 -23.78 -24.84 14.09
N GLU A 404 -23.89 -26.17 14.05
CA GLU A 404 -23.59 -27.00 15.23
C GLU A 404 -22.14 -26.83 15.71
N LEU A 405 -21.16 -26.74 14.79
CA LEU A 405 -19.78 -26.43 15.17
C LEU A 405 -19.65 -25.05 15.82
N ILE A 406 -20.38 -24.05 15.33
CA ILE A 406 -20.42 -22.70 15.94
C ILE A 406 -20.91 -22.79 17.41
N ARG A 407 -21.94 -23.61 17.66
CA ARG A 407 -22.48 -23.83 19.01
C ARG A 407 -21.45 -24.48 19.93
N MET A 408 -20.69 -25.46 19.44
CA MET A 408 -19.65 -26.17 20.21
C MET A 408 -18.53 -25.24 20.71
N VAL A 409 -18.24 -24.17 19.99
CA VAL A 409 -17.24 -23.16 20.40
C VAL A 409 -17.85 -21.97 21.12
N ASN A 410 -19.09 -22.10 21.62
CA ASN A 410 -19.83 -21.07 22.32
C ASN A 410 -19.98 -19.77 21.52
N TYR A 411 -20.18 -19.90 20.20
CA TYR A 411 -20.41 -18.77 19.31
C TYR A 411 -19.26 -17.74 19.27
N ASP A 412 -18.03 -18.16 19.58
CA ASP A 412 -16.86 -17.29 19.57
C ASP A 412 -16.29 -17.13 18.14
N PRO A 413 -16.42 -15.96 17.48
CA PRO A 413 -15.96 -15.77 16.10
C PRO A 413 -14.46 -15.95 15.91
N GLN A 414 -13.64 -15.77 16.96
CA GLN A 414 -12.20 -16.01 16.87
C GLN A 414 -11.89 -17.50 16.83
N LYS A 415 -12.63 -18.32 17.58
CA LYS A 415 -12.48 -19.79 17.54
C LYS A 415 -13.00 -20.35 16.23
N ILE A 416 -14.10 -19.82 15.72
CA ILE A 416 -14.68 -20.22 14.43
C ILE A 416 -13.68 -19.93 13.30
N GLY A 417 -13.23 -18.69 13.18
CA GLY A 417 -12.30 -18.29 12.11
C GLY A 417 -10.91 -18.93 12.20
N LYS A 418 -10.51 -19.52 13.33
CA LYS A 418 -9.22 -20.20 13.51
C LYS A 418 -9.30 -21.73 13.56
N GLY A 419 -10.48 -22.29 13.71
CA GLY A 419 -10.65 -23.74 13.86
C GLY A 419 -10.66 -24.45 12.52
N SER A 420 -9.72 -25.37 12.29
CA SER A 420 -9.60 -26.12 11.03
C SER A 420 -10.88 -26.89 10.66
N ALA A 421 -11.61 -27.41 11.64
CA ALA A 421 -12.87 -28.13 11.43
C ALA A 421 -13.92 -27.29 10.67
N PHE A 422 -13.94 -25.97 10.88
CA PHE A 422 -14.86 -25.08 10.17
C PHE A 422 -14.50 -24.94 8.69
N TYR A 423 -13.22 -24.99 8.34
CA TYR A 423 -12.75 -24.92 6.96
C TYR A 423 -13.07 -26.21 6.21
N THR A 424 -12.90 -27.37 6.86
CA THR A 424 -13.29 -28.67 6.30
C THR A 424 -14.81 -28.77 6.09
N GLU A 425 -15.61 -28.31 7.05
CA GLU A 425 -17.06 -28.28 6.85
C GLU A 425 -17.47 -27.29 5.77
N ALA A 426 -16.85 -26.10 5.72
CA ALA A 426 -17.09 -25.13 4.66
C ALA A 426 -16.79 -25.71 3.27
N GLU A 427 -15.68 -26.43 3.12
CA GLU A 427 -15.38 -27.16 1.88
C GLU A 427 -16.49 -28.16 1.53
N SER A 428 -16.94 -28.93 2.51
CA SER A 428 -18.03 -29.91 2.33
C SER A 428 -19.35 -29.26 1.91
N VAL A 429 -19.67 -28.08 2.44
CA VAL A 429 -20.88 -27.30 2.06
C VAL A 429 -20.87 -26.99 0.57
N PHE A 430 -19.76 -26.48 0.02
CA PHE A 430 -19.68 -26.14 -1.41
C PHE A 430 -19.48 -27.36 -2.31
N GLU A 431 -18.94 -28.46 -1.78
CA GLU A 431 -18.85 -29.71 -2.54
C GLU A 431 -20.23 -30.28 -2.84
N ARG A 432 -21.16 -30.22 -1.88
CA ARG A 432 -22.56 -30.71 -2.02
C ARG A 432 -23.40 -29.91 -3.03
N LEU A 433 -22.93 -28.74 -3.48
CA LEU A 433 -23.61 -27.93 -4.50
C LEU A 433 -23.32 -28.39 -5.94
N ASN A 434 -22.23 -29.13 -6.12
CA ASN A 434 -21.84 -29.73 -7.41
C ASN A 434 -22.36 -31.16 -7.50
#